data_AF-A0A7J8ISI1-F1
#
_entry.id   AF-A0A7J8ISI1-F1
#
_cell.length_a   1.000
_cell.length_b   1.000
_cell.length_c   1.000
_cell.angle_alpha   90.00
_cell.angle_beta   90.00
_cell.angle_gamma   90.00
#
_symmetry.space_group_name_H-M   'P 1'
#
loop_
_entity.id
_entity.type
_entity.pdbx_description
1 polymer ?
#
loop_
_entity_poly.entity_id
_entity_poly.type
_entity_poly.pdbx_seq_one_letter_code
_entity_poly.pdbx_strand_id
1 'polypeptide(L)'
;MKPFEDALKNQSMGPLLSKAASVECISPISPKAPDARMLEELKAEPWYQGEMSRKEAEGLLKRDGDFLVRKSTTNLGSFVLTGMHDGQAKHLLLVDPEGTRTNAS
;
A
#
# COMPACT_ATOMS: atom_id res chain seq x y z
N MET A 1 33.05 -9.23 6.53
CA MET A 1 32.01 -10.28 6.62
C MET A 1 30.88 -9.85 5.69
N LYS A 2 30.59 -10.60 4.62
CA LYS A 2 29.56 -10.24 3.62
C LYS A 2 28.33 -11.13 3.82
N PRO A 3 27.35 -10.70 4.63
CA PRO A 3 26.24 -11.57 5.07
C PRO A 3 25.36 -12.06 3.90
N PHE A 4 25.35 -11.32 2.78
CA PHE A 4 24.49 -11.63 1.63
C PHE A 4 24.99 -12.81 0.78
N GLU A 5 26.31 -13.04 0.73
CA GLU A 5 26.90 -14.05 -0.15
C GLU A 5 26.76 -15.46 0.43
N ASP A 6 26.71 -15.58 1.76
CA ASP A 6 26.47 -16.84 2.47
C ASP A 6 25.00 -17.29 2.36
N ALA A 7 24.05 -16.35 2.31
CA ALA A 7 22.63 -16.66 2.18
C ALA A 7 22.28 -17.28 0.82
N LEU A 8 22.98 -16.89 -0.25
CA LEU A 8 22.77 -17.45 -1.59
C LEU A 8 23.35 -18.86 -1.73
N LYS A 9 24.44 -19.19 -1.02
CA LYS A 9 25.08 -20.51 -1.11
C LYS A 9 24.31 -21.63 -0.40
N ASN A 10 23.42 -21.28 0.53
CA ASN A 10 22.68 -22.26 1.33
C ASN A 10 21.36 -22.73 0.67
N GLN A 11 21.10 -22.32 -0.58
CA GLN A 11 19.90 -22.69 -1.35
C GLN A 11 20.27 -23.70 -2.45
N SER A 12 20.43 -24.98 -2.08
CA SER A 12 20.58 -26.08 -3.04
C SER A 12 19.92 -27.36 -2.51
N MET A 13 18.78 -27.71 -3.13
CA MET A 13 18.19 -29.06 -3.37
C MET A 13 17.76 -29.88 -2.11
N GLY A 14 16.54 -30.40 -1.90
CA GLY A 14 15.26 -30.62 -2.63
C GLY A 14 14.21 -31.13 -1.58
N PRO A 15 13.18 -31.98 -1.86
CA PRO A 15 12.80 -32.68 -3.09
C PRO A 15 11.34 -32.48 -3.58
N LEU A 16 11.14 -32.95 -4.81
CA LEU A 16 9.92 -33.14 -5.60
C LEU A 16 8.82 -34.00 -4.92
N LEU A 17 7.58 -33.88 -5.44
CA LEU A 17 6.35 -34.72 -5.24
C LEU A 17 5.45 -34.28 -4.05
N SER A 18 4.13 -34.18 -4.15
CA SER A 18 3.17 -34.91 -4.99
C SER A 18 1.87 -34.11 -5.25
N LYS A 19 1.39 -34.24 -6.48
CA LYS A 19 0.06 -33.88 -6.99
C LYS A 19 -1.04 -34.67 -6.27
N ALA A 20 -2.03 -34.00 -5.67
CA ALA A 20 -3.44 -34.41 -5.69
C ALA A 20 -4.36 -33.35 -5.04
N ALA A 21 -5.32 -32.89 -5.84
CA ALA A 21 -6.62 -32.35 -5.47
C ALA A 21 -6.68 -31.15 -4.52
N SER A 22 -6.74 -29.95 -5.10
CA SER A 22 -7.79 -28.99 -4.72
C SER A 22 -8.15 -28.18 -5.96
N VAL A 23 -9.41 -28.33 -6.32
CA VAL A 23 -10.14 -27.80 -7.47
C VAL A 23 -9.69 -26.38 -7.85
N GLU A 24 -9.24 -26.27 -9.10
CA GLU A 24 -9.06 -25.03 -9.82
C GLU A 24 -10.42 -24.35 -10.01
N CYS A 25 -10.54 -23.12 -9.55
CA CYS A 25 -11.05 -22.04 -10.40
C CYS A 25 -10.17 -20.84 -10.11
N ILE A 26 -9.04 -20.80 -10.80
CA ILE A 26 -8.23 -19.61 -11.02
C ILE A 26 -9.16 -18.62 -11.73
N SER A 27 -9.94 -17.88 -10.94
CA SER A 27 -10.53 -16.65 -11.42
C SER A 27 -9.35 -15.72 -11.66
N PRO A 28 -9.15 -15.17 -12.87
CA PRO A 28 -8.11 -14.18 -13.09
C PRO A 28 -8.28 -13.11 -12.02
N ILE A 29 -7.17 -12.79 -11.35
CA ILE A 29 -7.09 -11.82 -10.28
C ILE A 29 -7.55 -10.50 -10.86
N SER A 30 -8.86 -10.26 -10.81
CA SER A 30 -9.44 -8.95 -11.04
C SER A 30 -8.78 -8.05 -10.00
N PRO A 31 -8.26 -6.86 -10.36
CA PRO A 31 -7.84 -5.87 -9.39
C PRO A 31 -9.08 -5.49 -8.59
N LYS A 32 -9.33 -6.23 -7.51
CA LYS A 32 -10.44 -5.95 -6.62
C LYS A 32 -10.11 -4.60 -6.01
N ALA A 33 -10.98 -3.63 -6.30
CA ALA A 33 -11.08 -2.42 -5.51
C ALA A 33 -10.93 -2.80 -4.03
N PRO A 34 -10.19 -2.02 -3.22
CA PRO A 34 -9.88 -2.39 -1.85
C PRO A 34 -11.15 -2.89 -1.16
N ASP A 35 -11.11 -4.16 -0.74
CA ASP A 35 -12.27 -4.84 -0.19
C ASP A 35 -12.86 -3.97 0.92
N ALA A 36 -14.19 -3.83 1.00
CA ALA A 36 -14.85 -2.96 2.00
C ALA A 36 -14.38 -3.22 3.44
N ARG A 37 -13.86 -4.43 3.70
CA ARG A 37 -13.24 -4.88 4.95
C ARG A 37 -11.94 -4.14 5.25
N MET A 38 -11.04 -4.01 4.26
CA MET A 38 -9.77 -3.28 4.40
C MET A 38 -10.01 -1.79 4.63
N LEU A 39 -11.01 -1.20 3.96
CA LEU A 39 -11.34 0.20 4.19
C LEU A 39 -11.85 0.45 5.61
N GLU A 40 -12.54 -0.53 6.21
CA GLU A 40 -13.01 -0.44 7.59
C GLU A 40 -11.85 -0.57 8.59
N GLU A 41 -10.89 -1.44 8.33
CA GLU A 41 -9.65 -1.54 9.11
C GLU A 41 -8.85 -0.23 9.05
N LEU A 42 -8.73 0.37 7.85
CA LEU A 42 -8.11 1.69 7.66
C LEU A 42 -8.79 2.78 8.48
N LYS A 43 -10.13 2.80 8.59
CA LYS A 43 -10.86 3.80 9.38
C LYS A 43 -10.60 3.69 10.89
N ALA A 44 -10.16 2.54 11.38
CA ALA A 44 -9.80 2.37 12.78
C ALA A 44 -8.43 3.01 13.11
N GLU A 45 -7.62 3.28 12.09
CA GLU A 45 -6.26 3.78 12.26
C GLU A 45 -6.22 5.30 12.47
N PRO A 46 -5.54 5.80 13.52
CA PRO A 46 -5.54 7.23 13.86
C PRO A 46 -4.79 8.09 12.84
N TRP A 47 -3.96 7.50 12.00
CA TRP A 47 -3.22 8.16 10.94
C TRP A 47 -4.01 8.24 9.62
N TYR A 48 -5.14 7.53 9.51
CA TYR A 48 -5.96 7.55 8.31
C TYR A 48 -7.14 8.51 8.48
N GLN A 49 -7.23 9.51 7.60
CA GLN A 49 -8.23 10.58 7.70
C GLN A 49 -9.37 10.45 6.70
N GLY A 50 -9.46 9.34 5.96
CA GLY A 50 -10.49 9.18 4.94
C GLY A 50 -10.32 10.15 3.77
N GLU A 51 -11.44 10.61 3.21
CA GLU A 51 -11.44 11.61 2.14
C GLU A 51 -11.14 13.00 2.70
N MET A 52 -10.01 13.58 2.27
CA MET A 52 -9.53 14.86 2.79
C MET A 52 -8.78 15.62 1.70
N SER A 53 -8.94 16.93 1.64
CA SER A 53 -8.22 17.78 0.69
C SER A 53 -6.74 17.94 1.06
N ARG A 54 -5.93 18.42 0.11
CA ARG A 54 -4.53 18.73 0.37
C ARG A 54 -4.39 19.77 1.49
N LYS A 55 -5.18 20.84 1.42
CA LYS A 55 -5.11 21.97 2.36
C LYS A 55 -5.49 21.57 3.79
N GLU A 56 -6.52 20.73 3.94
CA GLU A 56 -6.91 20.21 5.26
C GLU A 56 -5.81 19.35 5.86
N ALA A 57 -5.19 18.48 5.05
CA ALA A 57 -4.10 17.63 5.50
C ALA A 57 -2.89 18.45 5.98
N GLU A 58 -2.49 19.47 5.22
CA GLU A 58 -1.41 20.39 5.62
C GLU A 58 -1.70 21.10 6.95
N GLY A 59 -2.96 21.47 7.20
CA GLY A 59 -3.35 22.14 8.44
C GLY A 59 -3.32 21.24 9.69
N LEU A 60 -3.33 19.92 9.52
CA LEU A 60 -3.23 18.97 10.62
C LEU A 60 -1.79 18.66 11.04
N LEU A 61 -0.82 18.89 10.15
CA LEU A 61 0.59 18.65 10.41
C LEU A 61 1.22 19.86 11.09
N LYS A 62 1.80 19.67 12.28
CA LYS A 62 2.34 20.78 13.09
C LYS A 62 3.84 20.72 13.24
N ARG A 63 4.41 19.53 13.28
CA ARG A 63 5.85 19.30 13.54
C ARG A 63 6.43 18.39 12.46
N ASP A 64 7.73 18.51 12.25
CA ASP A 64 8.47 17.58 11.40
C ASP A 64 8.33 16.15 11.91
N GLY A 65 8.02 15.24 10.99
CA GLY A 65 7.70 13.85 11.28
C GLY A 65 6.21 13.58 11.50
N ASP A 66 5.35 14.59 11.63
CA ASP A 66 3.90 14.37 11.61
C ASP A 66 3.49 13.86 10.21
N PHE A 67 2.59 12.88 10.16
CA PHE A 67 2.08 12.33 8.91
C PHE A 67 0.63 11.85 9.04
N LEU A 68 -0.03 11.72 7.90
CA LEU A 68 -1.36 11.11 7.76
C LEU A 68 -1.54 10.54 6.35
N VAL A 69 -2.42 9.56 6.22
CA VAL A 69 -2.85 9.03 4.91
C VAL A 69 -4.26 9.51 4.64
N ARG A 70 -4.51 9.96 3.40
CA ARG A 70 -5.83 10.41 2.94
C ARG A 70 -6.19 9.83 1.58
N LYS A 71 -7.48 9.68 1.34
CA LYS A 71 -8.05 9.40 0.03
C LYS A 71 -8.15 10.71 -0.76
N SER A 72 -7.68 10.69 -2.01
CA SER A 72 -7.71 11.89 -2.85
C SER A 72 -9.14 12.19 -3.31
N THR A 73 -9.59 13.43 -3.09
CA THR A 73 -10.87 13.95 -3.59
C THR A 73 -10.87 14.13 -5.10
N THR A 74 -9.70 14.38 -5.70
CA THR A 74 -9.55 14.67 -7.14
C THR A 74 -9.31 13.42 -7.98
N ASN A 75 -8.73 12.37 -7.39
CA ASN A 75 -8.45 11.11 -8.06
C ASN A 75 -9.05 9.97 -7.23
N LEU A 76 -10.29 9.61 -7.56
CA LEU A 76 -11.00 8.53 -6.88
C LEU A 76 -10.17 7.23 -6.92
N GLY A 77 -10.08 6.56 -5.78
CA GLY A 77 -9.32 5.32 -5.62
C GLY A 77 -7.83 5.52 -5.31
N SER A 78 -7.31 6.76 -5.31
CA SER A 78 -5.93 7.04 -4.94
C SER A 78 -5.78 7.37 -3.45
N PHE A 79 -4.75 6.82 -2.82
CA PHE A 79 -4.33 7.18 -1.47
C PHE A 79 -3.06 8.03 -1.50
N VAL A 80 -2.97 8.99 -0.60
CA VAL A 80 -1.86 9.93 -0.51
C VAL A 80 -1.36 9.97 0.93
N LEU A 81 -0.09 9.68 1.13
CA LEU A 81 0.63 9.96 2.37
C LEU A 81 1.03 11.44 2.36
N THR A 82 0.56 12.20 3.35
CA THR A 82 0.94 13.58 3.58
C THR A 82 1.77 13.65 4.85
N GLY A 83 2.97 14.22 4.78
CA GLY A 83 3.87 14.32 5.93
C GLY A 83 4.66 15.62 5.96
N MET A 84 5.09 16.05 7.14
CA MET A 84 5.87 17.27 7.35
C MET A 84 7.34 16.92 7.43
N HIS A 85 8.17 17.59 6.63
CA HIS A 85 9.62 17.40 6.61
C HIS A 85 10.32 18.72 6.33
N ASP A 86 11.22 19.13 7.22
CA ASP A 86 11.91 20.43 7.18
C ASP A 86 10.93 21.61 7.09
N GLY A 87 9.85 21.58 7.86
CA GLY A 87 8.79 22.60 7.86
C GLY A 87 7.97 22.67 6.57
N GLN A 88 8.13 21.71 5.66
CA GLN A 88 7.37 21.64 4.41
C GLN A 88 6.48 20.40 4.36
N ALA A 89 5.23 20.60 3.99
CA ALA A 89 4.32 19.50 3.71
C ALA A 89 4.71 18.83 2.38
N LYS A 90 4.86 17.51 2.43
CA LYS A 90 5.15 16.64 1.29
C LYS A 90 3.99 15.69 1.07
N HIS A 91 3.73 15.36 -0.18
CA HIS A 91 2.64 14.46 -0.57
C HIS A 91 3.18 13.36 -1.47
N LEU A 92 3.03 12.10 -1.05
CA LEU A 92 3.46 10.92 -1.77
C LEU A 92 2.23 10.10 -2.15
N LEU A 93 2.09 9.80 -3.44
CA LEU A 93 1.03 8.92 -3.93
C LEU A 93 1.37 7.48 -3.54
N LEU A 94 0.46 6.82 -2.85
CA LEU A 94 0.56 5.39 -2.55
C LEU A 94 0.01 4.63 -3.75
N VAL A 95 0.88 3.88 -4.41
CA VAL A 95 0.54 2.99 -5.51
C VAL A 95 0.82 1.56 -5.06
N ASP A 96 0.01 0.62 -5.54
CA ASP A 96 0.30 -0.79 -5.34
C ASP A 96 1.67 -1.14 -5.97
N PRO A 97 2.42 -2.09 -5.42
CA PRO A 97 3.72 -2.49 -5.93
C PRO A 97 3.67 -3.02 -7.38
N GLU A 98 2.50 -3.46 -7.85
CA GLU A 98 2.24 -3.85 -9.24
C GLU A 98 2.13 -2.65 -10.19
N GLY A 99 2.13 -1.41 -9.68
CA GLY A 99 2.07 -0.17 -10.45
C GLY A 99 0.69 0.12 -11.08
N THR A 100 -0.32 -0.71 -10.81
CA THR A 100 -1.65 -0.62 -11.39
C THR A 100 -2.41 0.55 -10.78
N ARG A 101 -2.27 1.73 -11.38
CA ARG A 101 -3.36 2.72 -11.31
C ARG A 101 -4.60 2.01 -11.86
N THR A 102 -5.66 1.93 -11.08
CA THR A 102 -6.94 1.40 -11.54
C THR A 102 -7.54 2.41 -12.52
N ASN A 103 -7.01 2.48 -13.74
CA ASN A 103 -7.62 3.21 -14.84
C ASN A 103 -8.81 2.36 -15.28
N ALA A 104 -9.99 2.67 -14.74
CA ALA A 104 -11.25 2.25 -15.31
C ALA A 104 -11.43 3.01 -16.64
N SER A 105 -11.51 2.28 -17.74
CA SER A 105 -11.97 2.77 -19.05
C SER A 105 -13.34 2.20 -19.35
#